data_AF-A0A7I8W963-F1
#
_entry.id   AF-A0A7I8W963-F1
#
_cell.length_a   1.000
_cell.length_b   1.000
_cell.length_c   1.000
_cell.angle_alpha   90.00
_cell.angle_beta   90.00
_cell.angle_gamma   90.00
#
_symmetry.space_group_name_H-M   'P 1'
#
loop_
_entity.id
_entity.type
_entity.pdbx_description
1 polymer ?
#
loop_
_entity_poly.entity_id
_entity_poly.type
_entity_poly.pdbx_seq_one_letter_code
_entity_poly.pdbx_strand_id
1 'polypeptide(L)'
;MNYRRNTETDKYEYVAVGEWTNGLTIRKDDIRWLDGRVEVPVSICSPPCKVGEIKRMRDRSCCWICTPCKDFEYTVDEVTCEDCGEGRWPNEEKSSCYDLPVIAHERTNKNI
;
A
#
# COMPACT_ATOMS: atom_id res chain seq x y z
N MET A 1 18.19 -25.28 -2.86
CA MET A 1 17.55 -26.06 -3.94
C MET A 1 16.14 -25.52 -4.17
N ASN A 2 15.63 -25.52 -5.40
CA ASN A 2 14.25 -25.21 -5.77
C ASN A 2 13.61 -26.50 -6.31
N TYR A 3 12.49 -26.93 -5.71
CA TYR A 3 11.69 -28.06 -6.19
C TYR A 3 10.75 -27.55 -7.27
N ARG A 4 10.93 -28.03 -8.51
CA ARG A 4 10.24 -27.48 -9.68
C ARG A 4 9.90 -28.56 -10.70
N ARG A 5 8.86 -28.30 -11.50
CA ARG A 5 8.49 -29.15 -12.64
C ARG A 5 9.44 -28.91 -13.81
N ASN A 6 10.03 -29.98 -14.32
CA ASN A 6 10.79 -30.00 -15.55
C ASN A 6 9.82 -29.99 -16.74
N THR A 7 9.91 -28.98 -17.61
CA THR A 7 8.95 -28.77 -18.71
C THR A 7 9.10 -29.75 -19.86
N GLU A 8 10.24 -30.43 -19.97
CA GLU A 8 10.52 -31.40 -21.03
C GLU A 8 10.06 -32.81 -20.64
N THR A 9 10.28 -33.19 -19.39
CA THR A 9 10.03 -34.56 -18.90
C THR A 9 8.73 -34.71 -18.11
N ASP A 10 8.06 -33.60 -17.78
CA ASP A 10 6.89 -33.56 -16.91
C ASP A 10 7.10 -34.20 -15.52
N LYS A 11 8.35 -34.19 -15.04
CA LYS A 11 8.71 -34.70 -13.72
C LYS A 11 9.15 -33.57 -12.81
N TYR A 12 9.04 -33.78 -11.51
CA TYR A 12 9.55 -32.84 -10.53
C TYR A 12 10.99 -33.18 -10.16
N GLU A 13 11.81 -32.15 -10.02
CA GLU A 13 13.23 -32.26 -9.69
C GLU A 13 13.67 -31.15 -8.72
N TYR A 14 14.81 -31.39 -8.06
CA TYR A 14 15.47 -30.39 -7.24
C TYR A 14 16.62 -29.76 -8.03
N VAL A 15 16.59 -28.44 -8.19
CA VAL A 15 17.66 -27.70 -8.87
C VAL A 15 18.35 -26.74 -7.90
N ALA A 16 19.68 -26.70 -7.94
CA ALA A 16 20.46 -25.74 -7.17
C ALA A 16 20.29 -24.33 -7.74
N VAL A 17 19.78 -23.40 -6.92
CA VAL A 17 19.50 -22.01 -7.31
C VAL A 17 20.33 -20.99 -6.52
N GLY A 18 21.28 -21.47 -5.73
CA GLY A 18 22.05 -20.60 -4.84
C GLY A 18 22.89 -21.40 -3.86
N GLU A 19 23.63 -20.67 -3.04
CA GLU A 19 24.54 -21.18 -2.04
C GLU A 19 24.51 -20.29 -0.79
N TRP A 20 24.89 -20.88 0.34
CA TRP A 20 25.03 -20.18 1.60
C TRP A 20 26.33 -20.63 2.27
N THR A 21 27.27 -19.71 2.40
CA THR A 21 28.57 -19.96 3.05
C THR A 21 28.86 -18.86 4.07
N ASN A 22 29.26 -17.67 3.61
CA ASN A 22 29.47 -16.45 4.42
C ASN A 22 28.44 -15.36 4.08
N GLY A 23 27.38 -15.74 3.37
CA GLY A 23 26.39 -14.85 2.81
C GLY A 23 25.44 -15.65 1.92
N LEU A 24 24.27 -15.07 1.64
CA LEU A 24 23.30 -15.67 0.75
C LEU A 24 23.54 -15.21 -0.68
N THR A 25 23.85 -16.16 -1.57
CA THR A 25 23.85 -15.93 -3.01
C THR A 25 22.72 -16.74 -3.63
N ILE A 26 21.76 -16.06 -4.25
CA ILE A 26 20.61 -16.71 -4.90
C ILE A 26 20.42 -16.19 -6.32
N ARG A 27 20.35 -17.11 -7.28
CA ARG A 27 20.05 -16.84 -8.69
C ARG A 27 18.54 -16.85 -8.85
N LYS A 28 17.92 -15.67 -8.74
CA LYS A 28 16.45 -15.52 -8.78
C LYS A 28 15.87 -16.00 -10.10
N ASP A 29 16.57 -15.80 -11.20
CA ASP A 29 16.13 -16.21 -12.55
C ASP A 29 16.08 -17.74 -12.74
N ASP A 30 16.81 -18.48 -11.89
CA ASP A 30 16.77 -19.95 -11.88
C ASP A 30 15.59 -20.49 -11.06
N ILE A 31 14.92 -19.66 -10.26
CA ILE A 31 13.77 -20.11 -9.47
C ILE A 31 12.56 -20.20 -10.38
N ARG A 32 11.92 -21.37 -10.40
CA ARG A 32 10.64 -21.55 -11.09
C ARG A 32 9.53 -21.57 -10.05
N TRP A 33 8.54 -20.70 -10.25
CA TRP A 33 7.33 -20.65 -9.47
C TRP A 33 6.23 -21.49 -10.12
N LEU A 34 5.11 -21.66 -9.41
CA LEU A 34 3.92 -22.34 -9.93
C LEU A 34 3.48 -21.73 -11.27
N ASP A 35 3.03 -22.60 -12.18
CA ASP A 35 2.54 -22.24 -13.52
C ASP A 35 3.54 -21.47 -14.40
N GLY A 36 4.84 -21.60 -14.14
CA GLY A 36 5.88 -20.93 -14.93
C GLY A 36 5.97 -19.43 -14.68
N ARG A 37 5.35 -18.93 -13.60
CA ARG A 37 5.48 -17.52 -13.19
C ARG A 37 6.95 -17.21 -12.91
N VAL A 38 7.36 -16.00 -13.29
CA VAL A 38 8.70 -15.45 -12.98
C VAL A 38 8.63 -14.56 -11.73
N GLU A 39 7.47 -13.96 -11.48
CA GLU A 39 7.23 -13.11 -10.32
C GLU A 39 7.25 -13.90 -9.01
N VAL A 40 7.95 -13.37 -8.03
CA VAL A 40 8.03 -13.93 -6.69
C VAL A 40 6.64 -13.88 -6.04
N PRO A 41 6.11 -15.01 -5.51
CA PRO A 41 4.82 -15.01 -4.85
C PRO A 41 4.87 -14.11 -3.61
N VAL A 42 3.87 -13.23 -3.51
CA VAL A 42 3.72 -12.33 -2.38
C VAL A 42 3.09 -13.08 -1.20
N SER A 43 3.71 -13.00 -0.03
CA SER A 43 3.21 -13.60 1.22
C SER A 43 3.04 -12.52 2.29
N ILE A 44 2.06 -11.63 2.09
CA ILE A 44 1.70 -10.57 3.04
C ILE A 44 0.32 -10.83 3.63
N CYS A 45 0.14 -10.49 4.91
CA CYS A 45 -1.16 -10.61 5.57
C CYS A 45 -2.15 -9.53 5.11
N SER A 46 -1.64 -8.31 4.96
CA SER A 46 -2.40 -7.14 4.57
C SER A 46 -1.64 -6.36 3.50
N PRO A 47 -2.28 -5.96 2.39
CA PRO A 47 -1.66 -5.09 1.41
C PRO A 47 -1.46 -3.67 1.97
N PRO A 48 -0.61 -2.85 1.31
CA PRO A 48 -0.53 -1.42 1.59
C PRO A 48 -1.92 -0.76 1.48
N CYS A 49 -2.20 0.18 2.39
CA CYS A 49 -3.46 0.93 2.37
C CYS A 49 -3.49 1.97 1.26
N LYS A 50 -4.68 2.35 0.82
CA LYS A 50 -4.85 3.36 -0.21
C LYS A 50 -4.67 4.76 0.37
N VAL A 51 -4.56 5.74 -0.53
CA VAL A 51 -4.60 7.16 -0.19
C VAL A 51 -5.86 7.46 0.64
N GLY A 52 -5.68 8.16 1.76
CA GLY A 52 -6.76 8.48 2.68
C GLY A 52 -7.20 7.35 3.60
N GLU A 53 -6.50 6.21 3.61
CA GLU A 53 -6.72 5.11 4.55
C GLU A 53 -5.53 4.93 5.49
N ILE A 54 -5.81 4.56 6.74
CA ILE A 54 -4.80 4.25 7.77
C ILE A 54 -4.86 2.79 8.20
N LYS A 55 -3.73 2.27 8.64
CA LYS A 55 -3.54 0.93 9.18
C LYS A 55 -4.10 0.86 10.60
N ARG A 56 -5.10 0.01 10.81
CA ARG A 56 -5.56 -0.42 12.14
C ARG A 56 -5.02 -1.82 12.42
N MET A 57 -4.06 -1.90 13.35
CA MET A 57 -3.39 -3.15 13.70
C MET A 57 -4.39 -4.16 14.27
N ARG A 58 -4.21 -5.43 13.89
CA ARG A 58 -4.95 -6.58 14.42
C ARG A 58 -4.09 -7.32 15.46
N ASP A 59 -4.61 -8.45 15.97
CA ASP A 59 -3.97 -9.25 17.03
C ASP A 59 -2.56 -9.76 16.70
N ARG A 60 -2.17 -9.77 15.41
CA ARG A 60 -0.83 -10.13 14.95
C ARG A 60 -0.10 -8.89 14.44
N SER A 61 1.19 -8.78 14.75
CA SER A 61 2.02 -7.60 14.47
C SER A 61 2.24 -7.27 12.98
N CYS A 62 1.97 -8.17 12.04
CA CYS A 62 2.11 -7.93 10.60
C CYS A 62 0.77 -7.79 9.86
N CYS A 63 -0.36 -7.85 10.57
CA CYS A 63 -1.70 -7.79 10.00
C CYS A 63 -2.40 -6.51 10.43
N TRP A 64 -2.97 -5.80 9.46
CA TRP A 64 -3.79 -4.60 9.69
C TRP A 64 -5.02 -4.59 8.79
N ILE A 65 -5.97 -3.72 9.11
CA ILE A 65 -7.07 -3.36 8.21
C ILE A 65 -6.94 -1.90 7.85
N CYS A 66 -7.15 -1.59 6.57
CA CYS A 66 -7.20 -0.23 6.08
C CYS A 66 -8.55 0.38 6.44
N THR A 67 -8.52 1.47 7.19
CA THR A 67 -9.71 2.22 7.61
C THR A 67 -9.65 3.60 6.97
N PRO A 68 -10.68 4.03 6.22
CA PRO A 68 -10.69 5.36 5.63
C PRO A 68 -10.76 6.44 6.71
N CYS A 69 -10.00 7.52 6.52
CA CYS A 69 -10.22 8.77 7.24
C CYS A 69 -11.54 9.40 6.79
N LYS A 70 -12.12 10.28 7.61
CA LYS A 70 -13.31 11.03 7.21
C LYS A 70 -13.00 12.02 6.09
N ASP A 71 -14.05 12.54 5.46
CA ASP A 71 -13.92 13.43 4.30
C ASP A 71 -13.10 14.70 4.59
N PHE A 72 -13.23 15.26 5.79
CA PHE A 72 -12.53 16.46 6.26
C PHE A 72 -11.20 16.17 6.98
N GLU A 73 -10.82 14.90 7.11
CA GLU A 73 -9.57 14.48 7.73
C GLU A 73 -8.49 14.18 6.67
N TYR A 74 -7.23 14.35 7.04
CA TYR A 74 -6.04 13.99 6.29
C TYR A 74 -5.20 12.94 7.05
N THR A 75 -4.40 12.16 6.33
CA THR A 75 -3.46 11.19 6.89
C THR A 75 -2.15 11.89 7.27
N VAL A 76 -1.82 11.86 8.56
CA VAL A 76 -0.53 12.39 9.07
C VAL A 76 0.58 11.38 8.86
N ASP A 77 0.26 10.11 9.08
CA ASP A 77 1.12 8.95 8.92
C ASP A 77 0.27 7.73 8.54
N GLU A 78 0.87 6.55 8.52
CA GLU A 78 0.17 5.32 8.13
C GLU A 78 -0.86 4.82 9.16
N VAL A 79 -0.99 5.43 10.35
CA VAL A 79 -1.87 4.96 11.45
C VAL A 79 -2.80 6.05 12.01
N THR A 80 -2.64 7.30 11.57
CA THR A 80 -3.29 8.48 12.17
C THR A 80 -3.99 9.34 11.13
N CYS A 81 -5.27 9.61 11.37
CA CYS A 81 -6.05 10.64 10.68
C CYS A 81 -6.17 11.86 11.59
N GLU A 82 -6.12 13.05 11.02
CA GLU A 82 -6.28 14.32 11.72
C GLU A 82 -7.26 15.23 10.99
N ASP A 83 -8.02 16.02 11.74
CA ASP A 83 -9.00 16.98 11.23
C ASP A 83 -8.28 18.20 10.63
N CYS A 84 -8.72 18.66 9.45
CA CYS A 84 -8.15 19.86 8.83
C CYS A 84 -8.44 21.17 9.58
N GLY A 85 -9.47 21.19 10.44
CA GLY A 85 -9.97 22.36 11.13
C GLY A 85 -10.97 23.16 10.29
N GLU A 86 -11.60 24.13 10.94
CA GLU A 86 -12.63 24.97 10.32
C GLU A 86 -12.05 25.81 9.16
N GLY A 87 -12.81 25.92 8.07
CA GLY A 87 -12.41 26.69 6.89
C GLY A 87 -11.31 26.04 6.05
N ARG A 88 -10.92 24.79 6.34
CA ARG A 88 -9.88 24.07 5.61
C ARG A 88 -10.41 22.73 5.09
N TRP A 89 -9.78 22.21 4.05
CA TRP A 89 -10.18 20.95 3.42
C TRP A 89 -8.95 20.14 2.98
N PRO A 90 -8.99 18.79 3.06
CA PRO A 90 -7.86 17.97 2.64
C PRO A 90 -7.68 18.00 1.12
N ASN A 91 -6.42 17.93 0.67
CA ASN A 91 -6.09 17.74 -0.74
C ASN A 91 -6.51 16.34 -1.24
N GLU A 92 -6.44 16.11 -2.56
CA GLU A 92 -6.80 14.82 -3.17
C GLU A 92 -5.93 13.66 -2.67
N GLU A 93 -4.67 13.95 -2.33
CA GLU A 93 -3.74 12.98 -1.74
C GLU A 93 -4.00 12.71 -0.26
N LYS A 94 -4.99 13.37 0.36
CA LYS A 94 -5.29 13.28 1.79
C LYS A 94 -4.05 13.49 2.67
N SER A 95 -3.03 14.20 2.20
CA SER A 95 -1.72 14.36 2.86
C SER A 95 -1.56 15.72 3.55
N SER A 96 -2.39 16.70 3.18
CA SER A 96 -2.35 18.05 3.74
C SER A 96 -3.69 18.76 3.54
N CYS A 97 -3.85 19.92 4.20
CA CYS A 97 -5.05 20.74 4.12
C CYS A 97 -4.77 22.08 3.45
N TYR A 98 -5.75 22.58 2.69
CA TYR A 98 -5.76 23.91 2.09
C TYR A 98 -6.94 24.73 2.60
N ASP A 99 -6.83 26.06 2.53
CA ASP A 99 -7.87 26.97 3.00
C ASP A 99 -8.97 27.11 1.94
N LEU A 100 -10.23 27.01 2.36
CA LEU A 100 -11.38 27.19 1.50
C LEU A 100 -11.57 28.67 1.15
N PRO A 101 -11.96 29.00 -0.09
CA PRO A 101 -12.18 30.39 -0.48
C PRO A 101 -13.36 30.99 0.29
N VAL A 102 -13.13 32.16 0.90
CA VAL A 102 -14.23 32.94 1.49
C VAL A 102 -15.00 33.59 0.34
N ILE A 103 -16.19 33.05 0.02
CA ILE A 103 -17.10 33.71 -0.91
C ILE A 103 -17.75 34.87 -0.15
N ALA A 104 -17.20 36.07 -0.32
CA ALA A 104 -17.89 37.29 0.08
C ALA A 104 -19.11 37.45 -0.83
N HIS A 105 -20.28 37.08 -0.33
CA HIS A 105 -21.53 37.54 -0.95
C HIS A 105 -21.62 39.05 -0.72
N GLU A 106 -21.17 39.86 -1.68
CA GLU A 106 -21.49 41.27 -1.70
C GLU A 106 -23.02 41.39 -1.77
N ARG A 107 -23.64 41.72 -0.64
CA ARG A 107 -25.00 42.25 -0.62
C ARG A 107 -24.94 43.58 -1.36
N THR A 108 -25.08 43.57 -2.68
CA THR A 108 -25.37 44.78 -3.43
C THR A 108 -26.70 45.30 -2.92
N ASN A 109 -26.62 46.28 -2.02
CA ASN A 109 -27.73 47.07 -1.55
C ASN A 109 -28.18 47.91 -2.75
N LYS A 110 -29.00 47.32 -3.62
CA LYS A 110 -29.56 47.99 -4.79
C LYS A 110 -30.67 48.92 -4.27
N ASN A 111 -30.24 50.11 -3.83
CA ASN A 111 -31.12 51.27 -3.71
C ASN A 111 -31.61 51.64 -5.11
N ILE A 112 -32.85 51.26 -5.43
CA ILE A 112 -33.81 51.96 -6.31
C ILE A 112 -35.18 51.33 -6.10
#